data_AF-A0A3N5SLP5-F1
#
_entry.id   AF-A0A3N5SLP5-F1
#
_cell.length_a   1.000
_cell.length_b   1.000
_cell.length_c   1.000
_cell.angle_alpha   90.00
_cell.angle_beta   90.00
_cell.angle_gamma   90.00
#
_symmetry.space_group_name_H-M   'P 1'
#
loop_
_entity.id
_entity.type
_entity.pdbx_description
1 polymer ?
#
loop_
_entity_poly.entity_id
_entity_poly.type
_entity_poly.pdbx_seq_one_letter_code
_entity_poly.pdbx_strand_id
1 'polypeptide(L)'
;MAPVDYMKAIACITKAFDGKRDVEIKAAHKTIDIFEVTVQLPAGEVSYELQSNGRSLDLVIGRKHFESIRFERWISKLEFELEQTFLSNIRLEVKETATDYVITIAN
;
A
#
# COMPACT_ATOMS: atom_id res chain seq x y z
N MET A 1 16.90 5.82 13.02
CA MET A 1 16.22 5.94 11.72
C MET A 1 15.11 4.92 11.74
N ALA A 2 13.86 5.37 11.93
CA ALA A 2 12.73 4.46 12.05
C ALA A 2 12.58 3.67 10.73
N PRO A 3 12.36 2.35 10.80
CA PRO A 3 11.95 1.58 9.62
C PRO A 3 10.72 2.27 9.03
N VAL A 4 10.64 2.36 7.71
CA VAL A 4 9.56 3.01 6.95
C VAL A 4 8.25 2.92 7.74
N ASP A 5 7.74 4.06 8.20
CA ASP A 5 6.54 4.13 9.04
C ASP A 5 5.38 3.49 8.25
N TYR A 6 5.12 2.20 8.49
CA TYR A 6 4.08 1.44 7.77
C TYR A 6 2.72 2.12 7.93
N MET A 7 2.46 2.79 9.07
CA MET A 7 1.27 3.62 9.27
C MET A 7 1.15 4.77 8.26
N LYS A 8 2.27 5.42 7.89
CA LYS A 8 2.28 6.46 6.86
C LYS A 8 2.06 5.85 5.48
N ALA A 9 2.67 4.72 5.18
CA ALA A 9 2.43 4.00 3.94
C ALA A 9 0.94 3.63 3.79
N ILE A 10 0.32 3.05 4.83
CA ILE A 10 -1.11 2.74 4.89
C ILE A 10 -1.97 4.00 4.67
N ALA A 11 -1.60 5.12 5.28
CA ALA A 11 -2.30 6.38 5.09
C ALA A 11 -2.21 6.88 3.64
N CYS A 12 -1.03 6.80 3.01
CA CYS A 12 -0.83 7.15 1.60
C CYS A 12 -1.65 6.23 0.67
N ILE A 13 -1.64 4.91 0.92
CA ILE A 13 -2.41 3.90 0.17
C ILE A 13 -3.91 4.18 0.25
N THR A 14 -4.41 4.42 1.46
CA THR A 14 -5.83 4.75 1.70
C THR A 14 -6.23 6.04 0.99
N LYS A 15 -5.36 7.06 1.04
CA LYS A 15 -5.59 8.36 0.39
C LYS A 15 -5.50 8.27 -1.14
N ALA A 16 -4.62 7.41 -1.66
CA ALA A 16 -4.55 7.10 -3.09
C ALA A 16 -5.86 6.46 -3.58
N PHE A 17 -6.47 5.59 -2.78
CA PHE A 17 -7.76 4.96 -3.05
C PHE A 17 -8.99 5.85 -2.82
N ASP A 18 -8.83 7.12 -2.44
CA ASP A 18 -9.96 8.03 -2.11
C ASP A 18 -10.83 7.51 -0.94
N GLY A 19 -10.26 6.65 -0.09
CA GLY A 19 -10.97 6.05 1.03
C GLY A 19 -11.33 7.05 2.10
N LYS A 20 -12.56 6.96 2.62
CA LYS A 20 -12.87 7.54 3.94
C LYS A 20 -12.14 6.75 5.01
N ARG A 21 -11.81 7.45 6.10
CA ARG A 21 -10.84 7.11 7.16
C ARG A 21 -11.19 5.89 8.04
N ASP A 22 -12.02 4.97 7.57
CA ASP A 22 -12.29 3.69 8.23
C ASP A 22 -11.39 2.62 7.63
N VAL A 23 -10.15 2.61 8.12
CA VAL A 23 -9.16 1.57 7.82
C VAL A 23 -9.16 0.59 8.99
N GLU A 24 -9.69 -0.61 8.75
CA GLU A 24 -9.54 -1.71 9.71
C GLU A 24 -8.17 -2.36 9.47
N ILE A 25 -7.17 -1.90 10.22
CA ILE A 25 -5.84 -2.50 10.21
C ILE A 25 -5.90 -3.77 11.06
N LYS A 26 -6.15 -4.92 10.41
CA LYS A 26 -5.99 -6.24 11.02
C LYS A 26 -4.54 -6.67 10.92
N ALA A 27 -3.67 -6.02 11.69
CA ALA A 27 -2.27 -6.43 11.81
C ALA A 27 -2.17 -7.80 12.52
N ALA A 28 -2.37 -8.88 11.77
CA ALA A 28 -2.07 -10.22 12.23
C ALA A 28 -0.54 -10.38 12.24
N HIS A 29 0.06 -10.10 13.39
CA HIS A 29 1.51 -10.24 13.63
C HIS A 29 1.89 -11.74 13.65
N LYS A 30 1.78 -12.44 12.51
CA LYS A 30 2.06 -13.87 12.36
C LYS A 30 3.55 -14.17 12.24
N THR A 31 4.31 -13.18 11.78
CA THR A 31 5.77 -13.11 11.67
C THR A 31 6.07 -11.60 11.63
N ILE A 32 7.19 -11.15 12.21
CA ILE A 32 7.48 -9.78 12.71
C ILE A 32 7.27 -8.61 11.71
N ASP A 33 6.89 -8.90 10.46
CA ASP A 33 7.05 -8.03 9.31
C ASP A 33 5.84 -7.99 8.35
N ILE A 34 4.80 -8.83 8.51
CA ILE A 34 3.64 -8.85 7.60
C ILE A 34 2.40 -8.24 8.27
N PHE A 35 1.73 -7.34 7.57
CA PHE A 35 0.54 -6.60 8.01
C PHE A 35 -0.56 -6.77 6.98
N GLU A 36 -1.64 -7.45 7.36
CA GLU A 36 -2.86 -7.49 6.56
C GLU A 36 -3.68 -6.23 6.84
N VAL A 37 -4.01 -5.47 5.80
CA VAL A 37 -4.76 -4.21 5.92
C VAL A 37 -6.02 -4.30 5.10
N THR A 38 -7.15 -4.04 5.74
CA THR A 38 -8.46 -4.02 5.09
C THR A 38 -9.01 -2.61 5.15
N VAL A 39 -9.18 -1.99 3.99
CA VAL A 39 -9.71 -0.63 3.85
C VAL A 39 -11.14 -0.73 3.33
N GLN A 40 -12.08 -0.09 4.03
CA GLN A 40 -13.45 0.01 3.56
C GLN A 40 -13.62 1.28 2.72
N LEU A 41 -13.71 1.12 1.40
CA LEU A 41 -13.96 2.21 0.46
C LEU A 41 -15.46 2.32 0.17
N PRO A 42 -15.97 3.49 -0.25
CA PRO A 42 -17.34 3.62 -0.74
C PRO A 42 -17.65 2.72 -1.95
N ALA A 43 -16.62 2.30 -2.69
CA ALA A 43 -16.73 1.37 -3.82
C ALA A 43 -16.66 -0.11 -3.43
N GLY A 44 -16.40 -0.44 -2.16
CA GLY A 44 -16.23 -1.81 -1.68
C GLY A 44 -15.06 -1.96 -0.70
N GLU A 45 -14.83 -3.18 -0.23
CA GLU A 45 -13.70 -3.49 0.64
C GLU A 45 -12.45 -3.80 -0.20
N VAL A 46 -11.32 -3.23 0.18
CA VAL A 46 -10.01 -3.51 -0.41
C VAL A 46 -9.10 -4.09 0.65
N SER A 47 -8.67 -5.33 0.45
CA SER A 47 -7.69 -6.01 1.28
C SER A 47 -6.34 -6.05 0.57
N TYR A 48 -5.29 -5.71 1.30
CA TYR A 48 -3.91 -5.79 0.83
C TYR A 48 -2.98 -6.19 1.97
N GLU A 49 -1.86 -6.78 1.61
CA GLU A 49 -0.82 -7.17 2.55
C GLU A 49 0.37 -6.21 2.41
N LEU A 50 0.90 -5.77 3.54
CA LEU A 50 2.14 -5.00 3.61
C LEU A 50 3.18 -5.86 4.29
N GLN A 51 4.28 -6.09 3.62
CA GLN A 51 5.43 -6.80 4.17
C GLN A 51 6.58 -5.79 4.35
N SER A 52 6.89 -5.47 5.59
CA SER A 52 8.12 -4.74 5.92
C SER A 52 9.32 -5.64 5.68
N ASN A 53 10.36 -5.13 5.05
CA ASN A 53 11.58 -5.90 4.78
C ASN A 53 12.79 -5.08 5.24
N GLY A 54 12.76 -4.67 6.50
CA GLY A 54 13.78 -3.86 7.18
C GLY A 54 13.90 -2.41 6.67
N ARG A 55 14.24 -2.21 5.39
CA ARG A 55 14.38 -0.91 4.72
C ARG A 55 13.40 -0.66 3.59
N SER A 56 12.76 -1.72 3.08
CA SER A 56 11.71 -1.61 2.07
C SER A 56 10.37 -2.06 2.63
N LEU A 57 9.30 -1.71 1.94
CA LEU A 57 7.94 -2.13 2.26
C LEU A 57 7.30 -2.68 0.99
N ASP A 58 6.98 -3.96 0.99
CA ASP A 58 6.36 -4.66 -0.12
C ASP A 58 4.84 -4.66 0.08
N LEU A 59 4.11 -3.99 -0.82
CA LEU A 59 2.65 -3.95 -0.84
C LEU A 59 2.13 -4.97 -1.85
N VAL A 60 1.39 -5.96 -1.38
CA VAL A 60 0.73 -6.97 -2.19
C VAL A 60 -0.77 -6.68 -2.22
N ILE A 61 -1.30 -6.44 -3.41
CA ILE A 61 -2.72 -6.14 -3.60
C ILE A 61 -3.29 -6.88 -4.80
N GLY A 62 -4.42 -7.55 -4.61
CA GLY A 62 -5.05 -8.34 -5.66
C GLY A 62 -5.52 -7.49 -6.84
N ARG A 63 -5.28 -7.96 -8.07
CA ARG A 63 -5.67 -7.25 -9.31
C ARG A 63 -7.17 -7.00 -9.41
N LYS A 64 -7.98 -7.86 -8.78
CA LYS A 64 -9.44 -7.73 -8.64
C LYS A 64 -9.89 -6.34 -8.12
N HIS A 65 -9.07 -5.70 -7.27
CA HIS A 65 -9.38 -4.38 -6.72
C HIS A 65 -9.16 -3.24 -7.72
N PHE A 66 -8.44 -3.50 -8.80
CA PHE A 66 -8.15 -2.54 -9.88
C PHE A 66 -8.98 -2.77 -11.14
N GLU A 67 -9.95 -3.70 -11.13
CA GLU A 67 -10.85 -3.88 -12.28
C GLU A 67 -11.70 -2.62 -12.54
N SER A 68 -12.03 -1.87 -11.49
CA SER A 68 -12.78 -0.60 -11.58
C SER A 68 -11.92 0.66 -11.59
N ILE A 69 -10.65 0.57 -11.18
CA ILE A 69 -9.74 1.72 -11.03
C ILE A 69 -8.48 1.46 -11.86
N ARG A 70 -8.11 2.38 -12.76
CA ARG A 70 -6.86 2.26 -13.51
C ARG A 70 -5.66 2.23 -12.55
N PHE A 71 -5.04 1.06 -12.44
CA PHE A 71 -3.86 0.82 -11.59
C PHE A 71 -2.76 1.86 -11.81
N GLU A 72 -2.43 2.18 -13.06
CA GLU A 72 -1.42 3.19 -13.40
C GLU A 72 -1.71 4.58 -12.82
N ARG A 73 -2.99 4.99 -12.79
CA ARG A 73 -3.37 6.27 -12.20
C ARG A 73 -3.26 6.25 -10.68
N TRP A 74 -3.60 5.11 -10.10
CA TRP A 74 -3.55 4.91 -8.66
C TRP A 74 -2.09 4.83 -8.16
N ILE A 75 -1.20 4.13 -8.87
CA ILE A 75 0.21 4.02 -8.48
C ILE A 75 0.93 5.37 -8.56
N SER A 76 0.67 6.19 -9.59
CA SER A 76 1.23 7.55 -9.66
C SER A 76 0.71 8.45 -8.53
N LYS A 77 -0.56 8.30 -8.12
CA LYS A 77 -1.11 9.02 -6.96
C LYS A 77 -0.46 8.53 -5.66
N LEU A 78 -0.21 7.23 -5.54
CA LEU A 78 0.49 6.65 -4.39
C LEU A 78 1.93 7.16 -4.30
N GLU A 79 2.67 7.16 -5.41
CA GLU A 79 4.05 7.67 -5.48
C GLU A 79 4.12 9.11 -4.99
N PHE A 80 3.26 9.97 -5.54
CA PHE A 80 3.17 11.36 -5.14
C PHE A 80 2.88 11.51 -3.65
N GLU A 81 1.91 10.77 -3.11
CA GLU A 81 1.55 10.82 -1.70
C GLU A 81 2.68 10.34 -0.78
N LEU A 82 3.44 9.32 -1.19
CA LEU A 82 4.59 8.82 -0.46
C LEU A 82 5.74 9.83 -0.49
N GLU A 83 6.07 10.40 -1.64
CA GLU A 83 7.08 11.45 -1.76
C GLU A 83 6.73 12.68 -0.91
N GLN A 84 5.47 13.10 -0.92
CA GLN A 84 5.00 14.21 -0.06
C GLN A 84 5.11 13.88 1.43
N THR A 85 4.83 12.64 1.82
CA THR A 85 4.78 12.21 3.22
C THR A 85 6.17 11.93 3.80
N PHE A 86 7.07 11.36 3.00
CA PHE A 86 8.43 11.02 3.39
C PHE A 86 9.45 12.12 3.06
N LEU A 87 9.04 13.16 2.32
CA LEU A 87 9.90 14.27 1.87
C LEU A 87 11.22 13.77 1.26
N SER A 88 11.17 12.60 0.62
CA SER A 88 12.31 11.84 0.11
C SER A 88 11.94 11.20 -1.22
N ASN A 89 12.95 10.88 -2.02
CA ASN A 89 12.78 10.32 -3.35
C ASN A 89 12.42 8.83 -3.25
N ILE A 90 11.14 8.52 -3.05
CA ILE A 90 10.64 7.16 -2.94
C ILE A 90 10.63 6.51 -4.32
N ARG A 91 11.23 5.32 -4.44
CA ARG A 91 11.09 4.49 -5.65
C ARG A 91 10.03 3.43 -5.40
N LEU A 92 9.07 3.37 -6.32
CA LEU A 92 8.09 2.28 -6.40
C LEU A 92 8.51 1.31 -7.49
N GLU A 93 8.82 0.07 -7.11
CA GLU A 93 9.00 -1.02 -8.06
C GLU A 93 7.72 -1.86 -8.11
N VAL A 94 7.03 -1.86 -9.25
CA VAL A 94 5.83 -2.66 -9.46
C VAL A 94 6.20 -3.97 -10.16
N LYS A 95 5.82 -5.09 -9.56
CA LYS A 95 5.85 -6.43 -10.14
C LYS A 95 4.42 -6.92 -10.30
N GLU A 96 4.05 -7.21 -11.54
CA GLU A 96 2.74 -7.78 -11.86
C GLU A 96 2.82 -9.31 -11.84
N THR A 97 1.96 -9.92 -11.04
CA THR A 97 1.78 -11.38 -10.99
C THR A 97 0.45 -11.75 -11.65
N ALA A 98 0.17 -13.04 -11.81
CA ALA A 98 -1.08 -13.50 -12.41
C ALA A 98 -2.33 -13.00 -11.65
N THR A 99 -2.26 -12.94 -10.32
CA THR A 99 -3.38 -12.60 -9.43
C THR A 99 -3.19 -11.30 -8.66
N ASP A 100 -1.95 -10.82 -8.51
CA ASP A 100 -1.59 -9.76 -7.56
C ASP A 100 -0.60 -8.77 -8.15
N TYR A 101 -0.69 -7.51 -7.72
CA TYR A 101 0.34 -6.50 -7.88
C TYR A 101 1.20 -6.47 -6.63
N VAL A 102 2.51 -6.64 -6.80
CA VAL A 102 3.51 -6.50 -5.74
C VAL A 102 4.25 -5.18 -5.96
N ILE A 103 4.14 -4.26 -5.02
CA ILE A 103 4.68 -2.91 -5.11
C ILE A 103 5.72 -2.76 -4.01
N THR A 104 7.00 -2.80 -4.37
CA THR A 104 8.10 -2.59 -3.45
C THR A 104 8.37 -1.09 -3.32
N ILE A 105 8.18 -0.57 -2.11
CA ILE A 105 8.46 0.81 -1.72
C ILE A 105 9.85 0.84 -1.09
N ALA A 106 10.82 1.49 -1.74
CA ALA A 106 12.19 1.63 -1.23
C ALA A 106 12.62 3.11 -1.20
N ASN A 107 13.38 3.48 -0.17
CA ASN A 107 14.03 4.79 0.02
C ASN A 107 15.55 4.62 0.04
#